data_AF-A0A7S1PI14-F1
#
_entry.id   AF-A0A7S1PI14-F1
#
_cell.length_a   1.000
_cell.length_b   1.000
_cell.length_c   1.000
_cell.angle_alpha   90.00
_cell.angle_beta   90.00
_cell.angle_gamma   90.00
#
_symmetry.space_group_name_H-M   'P 1'
#
loop_
_entity.id
_entity.type
_entity.pdbx_description
1 polymer ?
#
loop_
_entity_poly.entity_id
_entity_poly.type
_entity_poly.pdbx_seq_one_letter_code
_entity_poly.pdbx_strand_id
1 'polypeptide(L)'
;MRILNTPIMIDSFQHHPGITTYLLSHLHSDHTSGLSPSWNNGIIYTTKLSAFLLKDKFHVNPDLIVELDYDETVYVDLTKGTVTHKNHSATCIQISVIDANHCVGSCMFFLEGYFGNILATGDFRFDSKILGHHSLQDKEI
;
A
#
# COMPACT_ATOMS: atom_id res chain seq x y z
N MET A 1 6.42 2.83 8.23
CA MET A 1 7.60 1.95 8.06
C MET A 1 8.23 2.15 6.68
N ARG A 2 9.54 2.43 6.61
CA ARG A 2 10.29 2.42 5.35
C ARG A 2 10.75 1.01 5.03
N ILE A 3 10.58 0.56 3.78
CA ILE A 3 11.21 -0.68 3.32
C ILE A 3 12.62 -0.36 2.82
N LEU A 4 13.63 -0.96 3.46
CA LEU A 4 15.04 -0.68 3.18
C LEU A 4 15.40 -1.00 1.72
N ASN A 5 16.24 -0.16 1.11
CA ASN A 5 16.68 -0.30 -0.29
C ASN A 5 15.52 -0.25 -1.32
N THR A 6 14.42 0.40 -0.95
CA THR A 6 13.29 0.68 -1.85
C THR A 6 12.82 2.13 -1.71
N PRO A 7 12.07 2.66 -2.70
CA PRO A 7 11.36 3.92 -2.59
C PRO A 7 9.98 3.81 -1.90
N ILE A 8 9.76 2.78 -1.08
CA ILE A 8 8.46 2.46 -0.47
C ILE A 8 8.41 2.90 0.99
N MET A 9 7.31 3.57 1.35
CA MET A 9 6.92 3.91 2.71
C MET A 9 5.51 3.40 2.99
N ILE A 10 5.28 2.88 4.18
CA ILE A 10 3.97 2.39 4.63
C ILE A 10 3.54 3.22 5.84
N ASP A 11 2.31 3.75 5.85
CA ASP A 11 1.69 4.42 7.01
C ASP A 11 2.54 5.53 7.66
N SER A 12 3.36 6.21 6.87
CA SER A 12 4.11 7.39 7.31
C SER A 12 4.15 8.40 6.19
N PHE A 13 3.61 9.58 6.47
CA PHE A 13 3.38 10.63 5.48
C PHE A 13 4.25 11.86 5.74
N GLN A 14 5.45 11.62 6.24
CA GLN A 14 6.49 12.64 6.32
C GLN A 14 7.32 12.66 5.03
N HIS A 15 7.85 13.83 4.68
CA HIS A 15 8.75 13.93 3.53
C HIS A 15 10.05 13.17 3.80
N HIS A 16 10.37 12.21 2.94
CA HIS A 16 11.62 11.47 2.98
C HIS A 16 12.26 11.42 1.59
N PRO A 17 13.50 11.94 1.41
CA PRO A 17 14.18 11.91 0.13
C PRO A 17 14.28 10.49 -0.44
N GLY A 18 13.92 10.34 -1.73
CA GLY A 18 13.97 9.07 -2.45
C GLY A 18 12.78 8.14 -2.22
N ILE A 19 11.78 8.55 -1.44
CA ILE A 19 10.50 7.82 -1.33
C ILE A 19 9.50 8.44 -2.30
N THR A 20 8.94 7.59 -3.17
CA THR A 20 7.96 7.99 -4.20
C THR A 20 6.69 7.15 -4.16
N THR A 21 6.72 6.01 -3.45
CA THR A 21 5.61 5.05 -3.33
C THR A 21 5.17 4.97 -1.88
N TYR A 22 3.92 5.28 -1.60
CA TYR A 22 3.34 5.29 -0.27
C TYR A 22 2.18 4.30 -0.20
N LEU A 23 2.19 3.42 0.79
CA LEU A 23 1.10 2.48 1.07
C LEU A 23 0.36 2.96 2.32
N LEU A 24 -0.97 3.13 2.23
CA LEU A 24 -1.81 3.48 3.38
C LEU A 24 -2.70 2.27 3.72
N SER A 25 -2.49 1.67 4.89
CA SER A 25 -3.26 0.51 5.36
C SER A 25 -4.68 0.89 5.75
N HIS A 26 -4.86 2.01 6.48
CA HIS A 26 -6.15 2.50 6.95
C HIS A 26 -6.06 3.96 7.44
N LEU A 27 -7.20 4.57 7.78
CA LEU A 27 -7.33 6.02 8.05
C LEU A 27 -7.37 6.42 9.54
N HIS A 28 -6.70 5.69 10.42
CA HIS A 28 -6.46 6.20 11.77
C HIS A 28 -5.41 7.31 11.76
N SER A 29 -5.56 8.26 12.69
CA SER A 29 -4.80 9.53 12.68
C SER A 29 -3.29 9.35 12.82
N ASP A 30 -2.86 8.34 13.58
CA ASP A 30 -1.47 7.97 13.77
C ASP A 30 -0.84 7.36 12.50
N HIS A 31 -1.64 6.74 11.63
CA HIS A 31 -1.20 6.25 10.31
C HIS A 31 -1.26 7.32 9.22
N THR A 32 -2.08 8.37 9.38
CA THR A 32 -2.22 9.46 8.40
C THR A 32 -1.42 10.72 8.75
N SER A 33 -0.65 10.68 9.83
CA SER A 33 0.09 11.85 10.33
C SER A 33 1.09 12.36 9.27
N GLY A 34 0.88 13.60 8.83
CA GLY A 34 1.67 14.25 7.76
C GLY A 34 0.92 14.41 6.43
N LEU A 35 -0.21 13.73 6.23
CA LEU A 35 -1.08 13.99 5.08
C LEU A 35 -1.68 15.39 5.16
N SER A 36 -1.78 16.03 3.99
CA SER A 36 -2.38 17.35 3.83
C SER A 36 -2.96 17.50 2.42
N PRO A 37 -3.84 18.48 2.18
CA PRO A 37 -4.34 18.79 0.84
C PRO A 37 -3.23 19.12 -0.17
N SER A 38 -2.08 19.61 0.30
CA SER A 38 -0.89 19.92 -0.50
C SER A 38 0.05 18.72 -0.70
N TRP A 39 -0.41 17.48 -0.44
CA TRP A 39 0.41 16.28 -0.61
C TRP A 39 0.99 16.21 -2.03
N ASN A 40 2.31 16.10 -2.11
CA ASN A 40 3.04 15.94 -3.37
C ASN A 40 4.34 15.12 -3.19
N ASN A 41 4.40 14.27 -2.15
CA ASN A 41 5.61 13.50 -1.85
C ASN A 41 5.71 12.19 -2.65
N GLY A 42 4.61 11.74 -3.25
CA GLY A 42 4.56 10.51 -4.04
C GLY A 42 3.14 9.97 -4.20
N ILE A 43 3.03 8.82 -4.85
CA ILE A 43 1.75 8.16 -5.11
C ILE A 43 1.34 7.33 -3.90
N ILE A 44 0.08 7.47 -3.48
CA ILE A 44 -0.53 6.73 -2.39
C ILE A 44 -1.35 5.57 -2.96
N TYR A 45 -1.04 4.35 -2.55
CA TYR A 45 -1.79 3.15 -2.87
C TYR A 45 -2.58 2.72 -1.63
N THR A 46 -3.88 2.53 -1.78
CA THR A 46 -4.75 2.19 -0.66
C THR A 46 -6.07 1.58 -1.15
N THR A 47 -6.89 1.05 -0.24
CA THR A 47 -8.19 0.48 -0.59
C THR A 47 -9.14 1.55 -1.16
N LYS A 48 -10.11 1.13 -1.98
CA LYS A 48 -11.12 2.05 -2.56
C LYS A 48 -11.80 2.96 -1.55
N LEU A 49 -12.17 2.43 -0.37
CA LEU A 49 -12.82 3.23 0.66
C LEU A 49 -11.85 4.27 1.26
N SER A 50 -10.61 3.86 1.55
CA SER A 50 -9.59 4.78 2.05
C SER A 50 -9.26 5.86 1.02
N ALA A 51 -9.15 5.49 -0.26
CA ALA A 51 -8.95 6.43 -1.36
C ALA A 51 -10.10 7.44 -1.49
N PHE A 52 -11.35 6.98 -1.39
CA PHE A 52 -12.52 7.85 -1.36
C PHE A 52 -12.42 8.89 -0.24
N LEU A 53 -12.09 8.46 0.97
CA LEU A 53 -11.96 9.35 2.12
C LEU A 53 -10.73 10.26 2.05
N LEU A 54 -9.62 9.83 1.43
CA LEU A 54 -8.48 10.72 1.15
C LEU A 54 -8.88 11.89 0.23
N LYS A 55 -9.70 11.61 -0.79
CA LYS A 55 -10.23 12.64 -1.69
C LYS A 55 -11.23 13.56 -0.98
N ASP A 56 -12.17 12.97 -0.24
CA ASP A 56 -13.29 13.70 0.37
C ASP A 56 -12.92 14.46 1.65
N LYS A 57 -12.10 13.87 2.53
CA LYS A 57 -11.77 14.42 3.86
C LYS A 57 -10.38 15.04 3.95
N PHE A 58 -9.40 14.50 3.23
CA PHE A 58 -8.02 15.00 3.24
C PHE A 58 -7.72 15.92 2.06
N HIS A 59 -8.60 15.95 1.04
CA HIS A 59 -8.45 16.72 -0.19
C HIS A 59 -7.12 16.48 -0.90
N VAL A 60 -6.60 15.25 -0.81
CA VAL A 60 -5.40 14.85 -1.54
C VAL A 60 -5.73 14.81 -3.03
N ASN A 61 -4.80 15.28 -3.86
CA ASN A 61 -4.94 15.27 -5.32
C ASN A 61 -5.26 13.83 -5.81
N PRO A 62 -6.41 13.60 -6.49
CA PRO A 62 -6.77 12.29 -7.02
C PRO A 62 -5.71 11.65 -7.92
N ASP A 63 -4.93 12.45 -8.66
CA ASP A 63 -3.87 11.94 -9.55
C ASP A 63 -2.70 11.27 -8.79
N LEU A 64 -2.61 11.50 -7.48
CA LEU A 64 -1.62 10.91 -6.59
C LEU A 64 -2.19 9.74 -5.78
N ILE A 65 -3.39 9.27 -6.09
CA ILE A 65 -4.05 8.17 -5.39
C ILE A 65 -4.32 7.03 -6.37
N VAL A 66 -3.85 5.84 -6.02
CA VAL A 66 -4.18 4.59 -6.69
C VAL A 66 -5.11 3.79 -5.78
N GLU A 67 -6.30 3.50 -6.29
CA GLU A 67 -7.29 2.67 -5.61
C GLU A 67 -6.99 1.21 -5.87
N LEU A 68 -7.03 0.41 -4.80
CA LEU A 68 -6.84 -1.02 -4.85
C LEU A 68 -8.09 -1.76 -4.32
N ASP A 69 -8.44 -2.86 -4.96
CA ASP A 69 -9.46 -3.83 -4.54
C ASP A 69 -8.88 -4.85 -3.55
N TYR A 70 -9.72 -5.36 -2.65
CA TYR A 70 -9.35 -6.52 -1.84
C TYR A 70 -9.21 -7.77 -2.71
N ASP A 71 -8.37 -8.70 -2.26
CA ASP A 71 -8.08 -9.97 -2.94
C ASP A 71 -7.48 -9.78 -4.34
N GLU A 72 -7.04 -8.57 -4.68
CA GLU A 72 -6.39 -8.29 -5.95
C GLU A 72 -4.87 -8.37 -5.82
N THR A 73 -4.22 -8.57 -6.98
CA THR A 73 -2.77 -8.52 -7.13
C THR A 73 -2.43 -7.59 -8.28
N VAL A 74 -1.65 -6.55 -8.00
CA VAL A 74 -1.20 -5.58 -9.00
C VAL A 74 0.32 -5.55 -9.11
N TYR A 75 0.82 -5.20 -10.29
CA TYR A 75 2.24 -4.93 -10.49
C TYR A 75 2.48 -3.42 -10.49
N VAL A 76 3.51 -2.94 -9.80
CA VAL A 76 3.87 -1.53 -9.74
C VAL A 76 5.32 -1.35 -10.14
N ASP A 77 5.59 -0.56 -11.18
CA ASP A 77 6.95 -0.12 -11.48
C ASP A 77 7.33 1.05 -10.57
N LEU A 78 8.22 0.80 -9.61
CA LEU A 78 8.63 1.79 -8.61
C LEU A 78 9.36 3.01 -9.18
N THR A 79 9.82 2.97 -10.44
CA THR A 79 10.44 4.13 -11.12
C THR A 79 9.42 5.09 -11.70
N LYS A 80 8.25 4.58 -12.10
CA LYS A 80 7.19 5.35 -12.77
C LYS A 80 5.97 5.55 -11.89
N GLY A 81 5.82 4.74 -10.85
CA GLY A 81 4.60 4.69 -10.03
C GLY A 81 3.38 4.16 -10.79
N THR A 82 3.56 3.58 -11.98
CA THR A 82 2.46 3.10 -12.81
C THR A 82 2.08 1.68 -12.43
N VAL A 83 0.78 1.44 -12.23
CA VAL A 83 0.21 0.10 -12.11
C VAL A 83 0.19 -0.58 -13.49
N THR A 84 0.63 -1.83 -13.54
CA THR A 84 0.60 -2.68 -14.73
C THR A 84 0.02 -4.05 -14.39
N HIS A 85 -0.30 -4.82 -15.44
CA HIS A 85 -0.80 -6.20 -15.29
C HIS A 85 0.30 -7.26 -15.47
N LYS A 86 1.55 -6.85 -15.66
CA LYS A 86 2.70 -7.74 -15.85
C LYS A 86 3.95 -7.13 -15.24
N ASN A 87 4.79 -8.00 -14.67
CA ASN A 87 6.17 -7.66 -14.37
C ASN A 87 6.91 -7.35 -15.69
N HIS A 88 7.50 -6.17 -15.76
CA HIS A 88 8.13 -5.66 -16.98
C HIS A 88 9.45 -4.93 -16.73
N SER A 89 9.91 -4.87 -15.48
CA SER A 89 11.18 -4.23 -15.12
C SER A 89 11.75 -4.80 -13.83
N ALA A 90 13.06 -4.65 -13.63
CA ALA A 90 13.74 -5.13 -12.42
C ALA A 90 13.26 -4.44 -11.13
N THR A 91 12.66 -3.25 -11.26
CA THR A 91 12.10 -2.45 -10.17
C THR A 91 10.60 -2.66 -10.00
N CYS A 92 10.01 -3.56 -10.78
CA CYS A 92 8.61 -3.89 -10.68
C CYS A 92 8.36 -4.81 -9.48
N ILE A 93 7.35 -4.48 -8.68
CA ILE A 93 6.93 -5.27 -7.52
C ILE A 93 5.49 -5.70 -7.67
N GLN A 94 5.12 -6.75 -6.95
CA GLN A 94 3.75 -7.19 -6.78
C GLN A 94 3.21 -6.65 -5.45
N ILE A 95 1.99 -6.14 -5.47
CA ILE A 95 1.25 -5.71 -4.28
C ILE A 95 -0.06 -6.51 -4.26
N SER A 96 -0.26 -7.29 -3.21
CA SER A 96 -1.52 -7.98 -2.95
C SER A 96 -2.22 -7.36 -1.75
N VAL A 97 -3.52 -7.08 -1.85
CA VAL A 97 -4.28 -6.41 -0.80
C VAL A 97 -5.18 -7.39 -0.08
N ILE A 98 -5.00 -7.52 1.22
CA ILE A 98 -5.70 -8.50 2.07
C ILE A 98 -6.53 -7.74 3.11
N ASP A 99 -7.76 -8.16 3.38
CA ASP A 99 -8.55 -7.55 4.47
C ASP A 99 -7.85 -7.73 5.82
N ALA A 100 -7.66 -6.63 6.55
CA ALA A 100 -7.03 -6.63 7.87
C ALA A 100 -8.01 -6.90 9.02
N ASN A 101 -9.32 -6.90 8.78
CA ASN A 101 -10.36 -7.14 9.80
C ASN A 101 -10.24 -6.20 11.03
N HIS A 102 -9.76 -4.97 10.83
CA HIS A 102 -9.58 -3.97 11.89
C HIS A 102 -10.68 -2.91 11.88
N CYS A 103 -10.76 -2.15 10.80
CA CYS A 103 -11.80 -1.14 10.58
C CYS A 103 -12.24 -1.14 9.11
N VAL A 104 -13.32 -0.43 8.80
CA VAL A 104 -13.82 -0.40 7.42
C VAL A 104 -12.78 0.26 6.52
N GLY A 105 -12.32 -0.44 5.48
CA GLY A 105 -11.29 0.02 4.56
C GLY A 105 -9.85 -0.33 4.97
N SER A 106 -9.66 -1.00 6.13
CA SER A 106 -8.33 -1.47 6.54
C SER A 106 -7.83 -2.63 5.67
N CYS A 107 -6.53 -2.66 5.36
CA CYS A 107 -5.90 -3.77 4.67
C CYS A 107 -4.48 -4.06 5.17
N MET A 108 -4.04 -5.28 4.90
CA MET A 108 -2.64 -5.68 4.89
C MET A 108 -2.13 -5.63 3.45
N PHE A 109 -0.84 -5.34 3.28
CA PHE A 109 -0.16 -5.43 1.99
C PHE A 109 0.83 -6.60 2.01
N PHE A 110 0.68 -7.52 1.06
CA PHE A 110 1.72 -8.51 0.77
C PHE A 110 2.51 -8.06 -0.45
N LEU A 111 3.80 -7.81 -0.24
CA LEU A 111 4.71 -7.24 -1.22
C LEU A 111 5.72 -8.31 -1.66
N GLU A 112 5.83 -8.51 -2.97
CA GLU A 112 6.86 -9.38 -3.55
C GLU A 112 7.70 -8.55 -4.54
N GLY A 113 9.02 -8.62 -4.42
CA GLY A 113 9.90 -7.86 -5.29
C GLY A 113 11.35 -8.30 -5.23
N TYR A 114 12.26 -7.50 -5.79
CA TYR A 114 13.70 -7.74 -5.73
C TYR A 114 14.26 -7.77 -4.30
N PHE A 115 13.49 -7.30 -3.32
CA PHE A 115 13.79 -7.30 -1.89
C PHE A 115 13.23 -8.52 -1.14
N GLY A 116 12.65 -9.49 -1.84
CA GLY A 116 11.99 -10.65 -1.24
C GLY A 116 10.51 -10.39 -0.95
N ASN A 117 9.99 -11.11 0.04
CA ASN A 117 8.59 -11.07 0.45
C ASN A 117 8.43 -10.28 1.74
N ILE A 118 7.44 -9.39 1.81
CA ILE A 118 7.13 -8.60 3.01
C ILE A 118 5.62 -8.57 3.21
N LEU A 119 5.16 -9.03 4.37
CA LEU A 119 3.79 -8.82 4.82
C LEU A 119 3.73 -7.61 5.77
N ALA A 120 3.15 -6.52 5.31
CA ALA A 120 2.86 -5.34 6.12
C ALA A 120 1.41 -5.39 6.59
N THR A 121 1.18 -5.69 7.86
CA THR A 121 -0.16 -5.93 8.40
C THR A 121 -0.96 -4.66 8.65
N GLY A 122 -0.30 -3.52 8.85
CA GLY A 122 -0.95 -2.38 9.52
C GLY A 122 -1.52 -2.80 10.87
N ASP A 123 -2.59 -2.13 11.28
CA ASP A 123 -3.45 -2.64 12.35
C ASP A 123 -4.37 -3.72 11.78
N PHE A 124 -4.35 -4.90 12.39
CA PHE A 124 -5.16 -6.03 11.94
C PHE A 124 -5.70 -6.83 13.12
N ARG A 125 -6.81 -7.53 12.89
CA ARG A 125 -7.34 -8.53 13.82
C ARG A 125 -7.32 -9.89 13.17
N PHE A 126 -6.47 -10.77 13.68
CA PHE A 126 -6.33 -12.12 13.16
C PHE A 126 -7.67 -12.86 13.04
N ASP A 127 -7.89 -13.45 11.87
CA ASP A 127 -8.90 -14.47 11.58
C ASP A 127 -8.17 -15.61 10.85
N SER A 128 -8.46 -16.87 11.20
CA SER A 128 -7.85 -18.04 10.57
C SER A 128 -7.99 -18.09 9.05
N LYS A 129 -9.01 -17.42 8.48
CA LYS A 129 -9.20 -17.30 7.03
C LYS A 129 -8.04 -16.60 6.34
N ILE A 130 -7.32 -15.71 7.03
CA ILE A 130 -6.13 -15.02 6.49
C ILE A 130 -5.08 -16.03 6.05
N LEU A 131 -4.91 -17.14 6.78
CA LEU A 131 -3.94 -18.18 6.43
C LEU A 131 -4.29 -18.88 5.10
N GLY A 132 -5.55 -18.84 4.68
CA GLY A 132 -6.02 -19.37 3.41
C GLY A 132 -6.00 -18.35 2.26
N HIS A 133 -5.52 -17.12 2.50
CA HIS A 133 -5.47 -16.11 1.45
C HIS A 133 -4.51 -16.56 0.34
N HIS A 134 -4.98 -16.49 -0.91
CA HIS A 134 -4.29 -17.08 -2.07
C HIS A 134 -2.89 -16.49 -2.29
N SER A 135 -2.69 -15.20 -2.01
CA SER A 135 -1.39 -14.55 -2.18
C SER A 135 -0.33 -15.00 -1.17
N LEU A 136 -0.73 -15.59 -0.04
CA LEU A 136 0.18 -16.05 1.02
C LEU A 136 0.55 -17.54 0.89
N GLN A 137 -0.10 -18.28 -0.01
CA GLN A 137 0.13 -19.72 -0.14
C GLN A 137 1.54 -20.00 -0.67
N ASP A 138 2.21 -20.96 -0.03
CA ASP A 138 3.55 -21.43 -0.40
C ASP A 138 4.64 -20.33 -0.39
N LYS A 139 4.43 -19.25 0.37
CA LYS A 139 5.38 -18.15 0.53
C LYS A 139 6.09 -18.23 1.87
N GLU A 140 7.41 -18.06 1.85
CA GLU A 140 8.17 -17.72 3.06
C GLU A 140 8.06 -16.20 3.30
N ILE A 141 7.70 -15.82 4.53
CA ILE A 141 7.51 -14.43 4.99
C ILE A 141 8.49 -14.16 6.14
#